data_AF-A0A401WXZ6-F1
#
_entry.id   AF-A0A401WXZ6-F1
#
_cell.length_a   1.000
_cell.length_b   1.000
_cell.length_c   1.000
_cell.angle_alpha   90.00
_cell.angle_beta   90.00
_cell.angle_gamma   90.00
#
_symmetry.space_group_name_H-M   'P 1'
#
loop_
_entity.id
_entity.type
_entity.pdbx_description
1 polymer ?
#
loop_
_entity_poly.entity_id
_entity_poly.type
_entity_poly.pdbx_seq_one_letter_code
_entity_poly.pdbx_strand_id
1 'polypeptide(L)'
;MKNYTSQKIAMALEVRSPLPEHGYIWKMSDGNGLVSVNFDKCADFFDFFRQNHNKNGIPTIESGDILICEVDIYQSISVDDKKRLTLNKSLHVTGVSAISNKMVWLLPA
;
A
#
# COMPACT_ATOMS: atom_id res chain seq x y z
N MET A 1 6.69 17.12 19.41
CA MET A 1 6.02 17.67 18.21
C MET A 1 6.10 16.60 17.12
N LYS A 2 4.97 16.02 16.69
CA LYS A 2 4.96 15.09 15.55
C LYS A 2 4.78 15.95 14.30
N ASN A 3 5.85 16.15 13.53
CA ASN A 3 5.77 16.87 12.27
C ASN A 3 5.15 15.93 11.24
N TYR A 4 3.87 16.14 10.95
CA TYR A 4 3.17 15.41 9.92
C TYR A 4 3.31 16.16 8.59
N THR A 5 4.09 15.62 7.68
CA THR A 5 4.10 16.05 6.28
C THR A 5 3.12 15.19 5.51
N SER A 6 1.95 15.72 5.19
CA SER A 6 1.00 15.06 4.28
C SER A 6 1.39 15.35 2.84
N GLN A 7 1.77 14.33 2.09
CA GLN A 7 2.02 14.41 0.66
C GLN A 7 1.18 13.36 -0.05
N LYS A 8 0.43 13.78 -1.07
CA LYS A 8 -0.29 12.87 -1.96
C LYS A 8 0.66 12.46 -3.08
N ILE A 9 0.97 11.17 -3.17
CA ILE A 9 1.83 10.65 -4.23
C ILE A 9 1.19 9.46 -4.93
N ALA A 10 1.62 9.20 -6.17
CA ALA A 10 1.37 7.94 -6.84
C ALA A 10 2.43 6.91 -6.43
N MET A 11 2.02 5.70 -6.10
CA MET A 11 2.91 4.62 -5.66
C MET A 11 2.50 3.30 -6.31
N ALA A 12 3.47 2.54 -6.81
CA ALA A 12 3.27 1.15 -7.18
C ALA A 12 3.40 0.27 -5.93
N LEU A 13 2.38 -0.54 -5.65
CA LEU A 13 2.33 -1.41 -4.49
C LEU A 13 2.05 -2.85 -4.94
N GLU A 14 2.98 -3.76 -4.64
CA GLU A 14 2.77 -5.19 -4.87
C GLU A 14 1.76 -5.74 -3.85
N VAL A 15 0.75 -6.46 -4.34
CA VAL A 15 -0.27 -7.10 -3.52
C VAL A 15 0.34 -8.29 -2.79
N ARG A 16 0.24 -8.27 -1.45
CA ARG A 16 0.69 -9.37 -0.60
C ARG A 16 -0.49 -10.11 0.00
N SER A 17 -0.26 -11.36 0.40
CA SER A 17 -1.19 -12.13 1.22
C SER A 17 -1.04 -11.76 2.71
N PRO A 18 -2.14 -11.57 3.46
CA PRO A 18 -3.52 -11.60 3.00
C PRO A 18 -3.85 -10.40 2.12
N LEU A 19 -4.74 -10.62 1.14
CA LEU A 19 -5.24 -9.58 0.24
C LEU A 19 -5.72 -8.36 1.05
N PRO A 20 -5.54 -7.14 0.53
CA PRO A 20 -5.89 -5.95 1.26
C PRO A 20 -7.42 -5.89 1.44
N GLU A 21 -7.83 -5.63 2.68
CA GLU A 21 -9.23 -5.52 3.10
C GLU A 21 -9.40 -4.29 3.99
N HIS A 22 -10.63 -3.80 4.14
CA HIS A 22 -10.92 -2.73 5.09
C HIS A 22 -10.49 -3.13 6.51
N GLY A 23 -9.83 -2.23 7.22
CA GLY A 23 -9.29 -2.47 8.56
C GLY A 23 -7.95 -3.21 8.57
N TYR A 24 -7.48 -3.73 7.43
CA TYR A 24 -6.18 -4.40 7.37
C TYR A 24 -5.04 -3.41 7.12
N ILE A 25 -4.00 -3.56 7.94
CA ILE A 25 -2.77 -2.78 7.84
C ILE A 25 -1.62 -3.69 7.48
N TRP A 26 -1.02 -3.48 6.31
CA TRP A 26 0.23 -4.15 5.96
C TRP A 26 1.40 -3.48 6.65
N LYS A 27 2.27 -4.28 7.27
CA LYS A 27 3.51 -3.80 7.88
C LYS A 27 4.69 -4.28 7.04
N MET A 28 5.52 -3.35 6.61
CA MET A 28 6.73 -3.61 5.83
C MET A 28 7.90 -2.76 6.32
N SER A 29 9.11 -3.13 5.94
CA SER A 29 10.31 -2.31 6.14
C SER A 29 10.78 -1.80 4.78
N ASP A 30 11.15 -0.52 4.71
CA ASP A 30 11.76 0.08 3.52
C ASP A 30 13.30 0.18 3.64
N GLY A 31 13.89 -0.55 4.60
CA GLY A 31 15.31 -0.49 4.93
C GLY A 31 15.71 0.68 5.83
N ASN A 32 14.89 1.74 5.89
CA ASN A 32 15.13 2.94 6.70
C ASN A 32 14.15 3.07 7.88
N GLY A 33 13.07 2.28 7.90
CA GLY A 33 12.11 2.29 8.98
C GLY A 33 10.96 1.32 8.78
N LEU A 34 10.02 1.37 9.73
CA LEU A 34 8.79 0.61 9.66
C LEU A 34 7.74 1.43 8.91
N VAL A 35 7.11 0.78 7.93
CA VAL A 35 6.08 1.33 7.09
C VAL A 35 4.79 0.55 7.34
N SER A 36 3.73 1.28 7.67
CA SER A 36 2.37 0.72 7.80
C SER A 36 1.51 1.22 6.62
N VAL A 37 0.91 0.32 5.87
CA VAL A 37 0.02 0.65 4.74
C VAL A 37 -1.41 0.33 5.14
N ASN A 38 -2.28 1.34 5.09
CA ASN A 38 -3.67 1.28 5.47
C ASN A 38 -4.56 1.48 4.23
N PHE A 39 -5.56 0.60 4.08
CA PHE A 39 -6.50 0.59 2.95
C PHE A 39 -7.92 1.01 3.34
N ASP A 40 -8.13 1.57 4.53
CA ASP A 40 -9.46 1.88 5.07
C ASP A 40 -10.23 2.85 4.18
N LYS A 41 -9.52 3.80 3.56
CA LYS A 41 -10.10 4.81 2.65
C LYS A 41 -10.43 4.27 1.25
N CYS A 42 -10.01 3.05 0.91
CA CYS A 42 -10.30 2.42 -0.39
C CYS A 42 -11.02 1.06 -0.24
N ALA A 43 -11.71 0.84 0.88
CA ALA A 43 -12.52 -0.34 1.13
C ALA A 43 -13.55 -0.62 0.02
N ASP A 44 -14.28 0.42 -0.40
CA ASP A 44 -15.30 0.32 -1.45
C ASP A 44 -14.73 -0.18 -2.78
N PHE A 45 -13.46 0.14 -3.07
CA PHE A 45 -12.78 -0.35 -4.26
C PHE A 45 -12.55 -1.86 -4.17
N PHE A 46 -12.01 -2.36 -3.06
CA PHE A 46 -11.79 -3.80 -2.90
C PHE A 46 -13.09 -4.59 -2.82
N ASP A 47 -14.14 -4.03 -2.22
CA ASP A 47 -15.47 -4.63 -2.19
C ASP A 47 -16.10 -4.68 -3.59
N PHE A 48 -15.92 -3.64 -4.41
CA PHE A 48 -16.33 -3.65 -5.82
C PHE A 48 -15.64 -4.79 -6.60
N PHE A 49 -14.32 -4.96 -6.46
CA PHE A 49 -13.60 -6.05 -7.13
C PHE A 49 -14.07 -7.43 -6.65
N ARG A 50 -14.33 -7.59 -5.35
CA ARG A 50 -14.85 -8.85 -4.79
C ARG A 50 -16.24 -9.18 -5.33
N GLN A 51 -17.14 -8.20 -5.42
CA GLN A 51 -18.51 -8.40 -5.91
C GLN A 51 -18.58 -8.67 -7.41
N ASN A 52 -17.66 -8.08 -8.18
CA ASN A 52 -17.61 -8.23 -9.64
C ASN A 52 -16.67 -9.36 -10.10
N HIS A 53 -16.12 -10.13 -9.17
CA HIS A 53 -15.33 -11.32 -9.45
C HIS A 53 -16.04 -12.22 -10.48
N ASN A 54 -15.36 -12.53 -11.59
CA ASN A 54 -15.86 -13.36 -12.69
C ASN A 54 -17.09 -12.84 -13.48
N LYS A 55 -17.61 -11.64 -13.19
CA LYS A 55 -18.64 -11.01 -14.02
C LYS A 55 -17.99 -9.99 -14.94
N ASN A 56 -18.24 -10.12 -16.24
CA ASN A 56 -17.89 -9.14 -17.27
C ASN A 56 -16.38 -8.93 -17.56
N GLY A 57 -15.52 -9.92 -17.27
CA GLY A 57 -14.09 -9.85 -17.63
C GLY A 57 -13.27 -8.84 -16.82
N ILE A 58 -13.76 -8.44 -15.64
CA ILE A 58 -13.01 -7.58 -14.72
C ILE A 58 -11.88 -8.40 -14.09
N PRO A 59 -10.61 -7.96 -14.17
CA PRO A 59 -9.47 -8.71 -13.66
C PRO A 59 -9.57 -8.90 -12.14
N THR A 60 -9.24 -10.10 -11.69
CA THR A 60 -9.11 -10.44 -10.27
C THR A 60 -7.83 -9.86 -9.70
N ILE A 61 -7.89 -9.28 -8.49
CA ILE A 61 -6.69 -8.90 -7.75
C ILE A 61 -6.13 -10.15 -7.07
N GLU A 62 -4.91 -10.50 -7.41
CA GLU A 62 -4.19 -11.65 -6.88
C GLU A 62 -2.89 -11.22 -6.18
N SER A 63 -2.37 -12.09 -5.30
CA SER A 63 -1.05 -11.85 -4.71
C SER A 63 0.00 -11.79 -5.81
N GLY A 64 0.84 -10.76 -5.79
CA GLY A 64 1.85 -10.49 -6.82
C GLY A 64 1.41 -9.50 -7.91
N ASP A 65 0.15 -9.08 -7.93
CA ASP A 65 -0.28 -7.97 -8.78
C ASP A 65 0.30 -6.64 -8.29
N ILE A 66 0.41 -5.66 -9.18
CA ILE A 66 0.88 -4.33 -8.84
C ILE A 66 -0.29 -3.35 -8.92
N LEU A 67 -0.62 -2.75 -7.79
CA LEU A 67 -1.59 -1.65 -7.69
C LEU A 67 -0.86 -0.33 -7.91
N ILE A 68 -1.41 0.53 -8.79
CA ILE A 68 -1.01 1.92 -8.86
C ILE A 68 -1.95 2.72 -7.95
N CYS A 69 -1.43 3.16 -6.81
CA CYS A 69 -2.19 3.75 -5.73
C CYS A 69 -1.95 5.26 -5.63
N GLU A 70 -2.99 5.99 -5.26
CA GLU A 70 -2.86 7.32 -4.68
C GLU A 70 -2.74 7.18 -3.15
N VAL A 71 -1.73 7.80 -2.57
CA VAL A 71 -1.36 7.57 -1.16
C VAL A 71 -1.10 8.88 -0.43
N ASP A 72 -1.72 9.05 0.73
CA ASP A 72 -1.34 10.05 1.73
C ASP A 72 -0.21 9.47 2.60
N ILE A 73 0.93 10.16 2.66
CA ILE A 73 2.04 9.77 3.52
C ILE A 73 1.99 10.55 4.82
N TYR A 74 2.16 9.86 5.95
CA TYR A 74 2.42 10.43 7.26
C TYR A 74 3.75 9.90 7.78
N GLN A 75 4.61 10.78 8.28
CA GLN A 75 5.91 10.40 8.81
C GLN A 75 6.07 10.92 10.23
N SER A 76 6.74 10.14 11.08
CA SER A 76 7.12 10.59 12.43
C SER A 76 8.40 9.90 12.86
N ILE A 77 9.19 10.59 13.70
CA ILE A 77 10.37 10.00 14.33
C ILE A 77 10.01 9.67 15.78
N SER A 78 10.21 8.42 16.16
CA SER A 78 10.16 7.99 17.57
C SER A 78 11.57 7.76 18.08
N VAL A 79 11.75 7.96 19.39
CA VAL A 79 13.01 7.70 20.09
C VAL A 79 12.71 6.66 21.16
N ASP A 80 13.45 5.55 21.17
CA ASP A 80 13.30 4.53 22.21
C ASP A 80 14.08 4.92 23.49
N ASP A 81 13.91 4.14 24.56
CA ASP A 81 14.60 4.35 25.85
C ASP A 81 16.14 4.28 25.73
N LYS A 82 16.64 3.68 24.64
CA LYS A 82 18.08 3.57 24.32
C LYS A 82 18.55 4.71 23.40
N LYS A 83 17.74 5.76 23.22
CA LYS A 83 18.01 6.92 22.35
C LYS A 83 18.16 6.56 20.86
N ARG A 84 17.64 5.42 20.41
CA ARG A 84 17.66 5.06 18.99
C ARG A 84 16.52 5.77 18.27
N LEU A 85 16.85 6.41 17.15
CA LEU A 85 15.87 7.04 16.28
C LEU A 85 15.23 5.96 15.39
N THR A 86 13.89 5.95 15.34
CA THR A 86 13.13 5.11 14.42
C THR A 86 12.23 6.01 13.59
N LEU A 87 12.38 5.94 12.26
CA LEU A 87 11.46 6.58 11.33
C LEU A 87 10.24 5.66 11.16
N ASN A 88 9.06 6.18 11.51
CA ASN A 88 7.78 5.51 11.30
C ASN A 88 7.06 6.20 10.14
N LYS A 89 6.70 5.43 9.13
CA LYS A 89 5.91 5.90 7.99
C LYS A 89 4.55 5.21 8.00
N SER A 90 3.50 5.96 7.74
CA SER A 90 2.15 5.44 7.54
C SER A 90 1.66 5.91 6.17
N LEU A 91 1.27 4.97 5.33
CA LEU A 91 0.80 5.16 3.97
C LEU A 91 -0.70 4.88 3.98
N HIS A 92 -1.52 5.88 3.74
CA HIS A 92 -2.97 5.71 3.63
C HIS A 92 -3.34 5.71 2.16
N VAL A 93 -3.74 4.55 1.63
CA VAL A 93 -4.18 4.42 0.25
C VAL A 93 -5.55 5.09 0.13
N THR A 94 -5.62 6.18 -0.63
CA THR A 94 -6.85 6.95 -0.85
C THR A 94 -7.58 6.54 -2.12
N GLY A 95 -6.90 5.82 -3.02
CA GLY A 95 -7.47 5.34 -4.26
C GLY A 95 -6.52 4.40 -5.00
N VAL A 96 -7.07 3.61 -5.91
CA VAL A 96 -6.32 2.74 -6.82
C VAL A 96 -6.72 3.13 -8.24
N SER A 97 -5.75 3.57 -9.04
CA SER A 97 -5.98 4.07 -10.40
C SER A 97 -5.78 3.01 -11.48
N ALA A 98 -5.00 1.97 -11.21
CA ALA A 98 -4.79 0.84 -12.12
C ALA A 98 -4.31 -0.42 -11.37
N ILE A 99 -4.53 -1.58 -12.00
CA ILE A 99 -3.97 -2.88 -11.60
C ILE A 99 -3.16 -3.39 -12.80
N SER A 100 -1.92 -3.80 -12.55
CA SER A 100 -1.04 -4.40 -13.56
C SER A 100 -0.70 -5.83 -13.16
N ASN A 101 -0.99 -6.78 -14.06
CA ASN A 101 -0.59 -8.18 -13.90
C ASN A 101 0.91 -8.30 -14.19
N LYS A 102 1.67 -8.71 -13.17
CA LYS A 102 3.08 -9.09 -13.20
C LYS A 102 4.01 -8.13 -13.97
N MET A 103 4.91 -7.46 -13.24
CA MET A 103 6.12 -6.89 -13.85
C MET A 103 6.84 -7.99 -14.66
N VAL A 104 6.87 -7.86 -15.98
CA VAL A 104 7.82 -8.61 -16.80
C VAL A 104 9.20 -8.07 -16.43
N TRP A 105 9.96 -8.85 -15.67
CA TRP A 105 11.39 -8.64 -15.54
C TRP A 105 11.98 -8.85 -16.94
N LEU A 106 12.15 -7.78 -17.71
CA LEU A 106 13.12 -7.77 -18.80
C LEU A 106 14.48 -7.87 -18.13
N LEU A 107 14.96 -9.09 -17.91
CA LEU A 107 16.38 -9.32 -17.68
C LEU A 107 17.12 -8.75 -18.90
N PRO A 108 18.22 -8.00 -18.71
CA PRO A 108 19.05 -7.60 -19.84
C PRO A 108 19.49 -8.87 -20.59
N ALA A 109 19.32 -8.84 -21.91
CA ALA A 109 19.72 -9.91 -22.83
C ALA A 109 21.23 -10.15 -22.82
#